data_AF-A0A958UYJ8-F1
#
_entry.id   AF-A0A958UYJ8-F1
#
_cell.length_a   1.000
_cell.length_b   1.000
_cell.length_c   1.000
_cell.angle_alpha   90.00
_cell.angle_beta   90.00
_cell.angle_gamma   90.00
#
_symmetry.space_group_name_H-M   'P 1'
#
loop_
_entity.id
_entity.type
_entity.pdbx_description
1 polymer ?
#
loop_
_entity_poly.entity_id
_entity_poly.type
_entity_poly.pdbx_seq_one_letter_code
_entity_poly.pdbx_strand_id
1 'polypeptide(L)'
;VASRIESNIHIITINSDLLFKTEENWNTYVNLRSIKENVTIGEIESIHGHDAFLIEYQQLSRLLRPVFHSEEKKSLISSYNYNLKRIA
;
A
#
# COMPACT_ATOMS: atom_id res chain seq x y z
N VAL A 1 13.81 -15.73 -2.54
CA VAL A 1 12.45 -15.84 -1.96
C VAL A 1 11.54 -14.77 -2.51
N ALA A 2 11.86 -13.47 -2.35
CA ALA A 2 11.02 -12.35 -2.80
C ALA A 2 10.58 -12.41 -4.28
N SER A 3 11.46 -12.85 -5.20
CA SER A 3 11.14 -13.00 -6.63
C SER A 3 10.05 -14.02 -6.94
N ARG A 4 9.76 -14.95 -6.03
CA ARG A 4 8.72 -15.98 -6.20
C ARG A 4 7.36 -15.57 -5.60
N ILE A 5 7.30 -14.44 -4.92
CA ILE A 5 6.05 -13.94 -4.32
C ILE A 5 5.23 -13.30 -5.45
N GLU A 6 4.05 -13.84 -5.73
CA GLU A 6 3.16 -13.32 -6.77
C GLU A 6 2.39 -12.07 -6.31
N SER A 7 2.00 -12.02 -5.03
CA SER A 7 1.23 -10.92 -4.46
C SER A 7 1.95 -9.56 -4.48
N ASN A 8 1.16 -8.48 -4.37
CA ASN A 8 1.69 -7.14 -4.10
C ASN A 8 2.16 -7.07 -2.64
N ILE A 9 3.28 -6.38 -2.41
CA ILE A 9 3.82 -6.17 -1.06
C ILE A 9 3.63 -4.70 -0.70
N HIS A 10 2.89 -4.43 0.37
CA HIS A 10 2.66 -3.08 0.88
C HIS A 10 3.21 -3.01 2.32
N ILE A 11 4.21 -2.16 2.53
CA ILE A 11 4.84 -1.95 3.84
C ILE A 11 4.24 -0.70 4.45
N ILE A 12 3.77 -0.80 5.69
CA ILE A 12 3.36 0.35 6.50
C ILE A 12 4.33 0.47 7.66
N THR A 13 4.97 1.62 7.79
CA THR A 13 5.89 1.94 8.88
C THR A 13 5.33 3.06 9.76
N ILE A 14 5.84 3.19 10.99
CA ILE A 14 5.46 4.25 11.92
C ILE A 14 6.74 4.91 12.40
N ASN A 15 6.85 6.23 12.22
CA ASN A 15 8.08 6.98 12.49
C ASN A 15 8.58 6.88 13.95
N SER A 16 7.69 6.61 14.91
CA SER A 16 8.00 6.46 16.34
C SER A 16 8.02 5.00 16.85
N ASP A 17 7.86 3.99 15.99
CA ASP A 17 7.89 2.59 16.43
C ASP A 17 9.31 2.18 16.88
N LEU A 18 9.39 1.63 18.10
CA LEU A 18 10.63 1.16 18.73
C LEU A 18 10.85 -0.35 18.60
N LEU A 19 9.80 -1.11 18.27
CA LEU A 19 9.85 -2.56 18.06
C LEU A 19 10.21 -2.87 16.60
N PHE A 20 9.65 -2.11 15.66
CA PHE A 20 9.91 -2.23 14.23
C PHE A 20 10.41 -0.89 13.69
N LYS A 21 11.71 -0.65 13.79
CA LYS A 21 12.30 0.65 13.48
C LYS A 21 12.06 1.05 12.03
N THR A 22 11.67 2.30 11.84
CA THR A 22 11.39 2.86 10.52
C THR A 22 12.56 2.72 9.54
N GLU A 23 13.81 2.92 9.98
CA GLU A 23 14.99 2.75 9.13
C GLU A 23 15.11 1.32 8.56
N GLU A 24 14.85 0.30 9.37
CA GLU A 24 14.90 -1.10 8.95
C GLU A 24 13.80 -1.42 7.94
N ASN A 25 12.62 -0.82 8.09
CA ASN A 25 11.51 -0.93 7.14
C ASN A 25 11.85 -0.28 5.79
N TRP A 26 12.47 0.91 5.80
CA TRP A 26 12.94 1.57 4.58
C TRP A 26 14.04 0.77 3.86
N ASN A 27 15.00 0.23 4.60
CA ASN A 27 16.03 -0.67 4.05
C ASN A 27 15.39 -1.93 3.44
N THR A 28 14.39 -2.50 4.11
CA THR A 28 13.63 -3.65 3.60
C THR A 28 12.89 -3.30 2.31
N TYR A 29 12.26 -2.12 2.24
CA TYR A 29 11.62 -1.63 1.03
C TYR A 29 12.61 -1.52 -0.14
N VAL A 30 13.77 -0.88 0.06
CA VAL A 30 14.80 -0.75 -0.98
C VAL A 30 15.26 -2.13 -1.48
N ASN A 31 15.51 -3.06 -0.57
CA ASN A 31 15.94 -4.42 -0.89
C ASN A 31 14.87 -5.20 -1.65
N LEU A 32 13.59 -5.04 -1.31
CA LEU A 32 12.50 -5.71 -2.02
C LEU A 32 12.25 -5.07 -3.39
N ARG A 33 12.30 -3.73 -3.47
CA ARG A 33 12.04 -2.97 -4.70
C ARG A 33 13.09 -3.22 -5.78
N SER A 34 14.33 -3.54 -5.40
CA SER A 34 15.38 -3.93 -6.35
C SER A 34 15.16 -5.30 -7.00
N ILE A 35 14.28 -6.14 -6.42
CA ILE A 35 13.98 -7.50 -6.91
C ILE A 35 12.58 -7.56 -7.54
N LYS A 36 11.64 -6.72 -7.10
CA LYS A 36 10.21 -6.79 -7.46
C LYS A 36 9.59 -5.39 -7.60
N GLU A 37 8.88 -5.16 -8.69
CA GLU A 37 8.30 -3.84 -9.02
C GLU A 37 6.96 -3.54 -8.34
N ASN A 38 6.27 -4.51 -7.75
CA ASN A 38 4.98 -4.31 -7.07
C ASN A 38 5.15 -4.31 -5.54
N VAL A 39 6.07 -3.45 -5.09
CA VAL A 39 6.35 -3.19 -3.67
C VAL A 39 6.09 -1.71 -3.39
N THR A 40 5.30 -1.36 -2.39
CA THR A 40 5.12 0.04 -1.95
C THR A 40 5.43 0.18 -0.47
N ILE A 41 5.75 1.40 -0.04
CA ILE A 41 5.89 1.77 1.37
C ILE A 41 5.09 3.03 1.68
N GLY A 42 4.51 3.08 2.87
CA GLY A 42 3.84 4.25 3.43
C GLY A 42 4.19 4.40 4.90
N GLU A 43 4.23 5.63 5.39
CA GLU A 43 4.61 5.96 6.76
C GLU A 43 3.45 6.64 7.48
N ILE A 44 3.18 6.19 8.70
CA ILE A 44 2.29 6.82 9.67
C ILE A 44 3.16 7.70 10.56
N GLU A 45 2.80 8.98 10.67
CA GLU A 45 3.41 9.90 11.62
C GLU A 45 2.58 9.90 12.89
N SER A 46 3.15 9.47 14.01
CA SER A 46 2.44 9.43 15.29
C SER A 46 3.41 9.44 16.46
N ILE A 47 2.93 9.82 17.65
CA ILE A 47 3.67 9.68 18.91
C ILE A 47 3.37 8.36 19.63
N HIS A 48 2.39 7.60 19.13
CA HIS A 48 1.86 6.42 19.81
C HIS A 48 2.71 5.15 19.60
N GLY A 49 3.83 5.25 18.88
CA GLY A 49 4.73 4.13 18.64
C GLY A 49 4.03 2.99 17.91
N HIS A 50 4.34 1.75 18.31
CA HIS A 50 3.82 0.54 17.67
C HIS A 50 2.29 0.54 17.54
N ASP A 51 1.56 0.98 18.57
CA ASP A 51 0.09 0.93 18.59
C ASP A 51 -0.56 2.01 17.70
N ALA A 52 0.22 2.87 17.04
CA ALA A 52 -0.31 3.91 16.17
C ALA A 52 -1.20 3.37 15.05
N PHE A 53 -1.02 2.12 14.58
CA PHE A 53 -1.92 1.55 13.58
C PHE A 53 -3.36 1.35 14.09
N LEU A 54 -3.57 1.23 15.40
CA LEU A 54 -4.90 1.16 16.02
C LEU A 54 -5.53 2.54 16.20
N ILE A 55 -4.70 3.56 16.41
CA ILE A 55 -5.14 4.92 16.78
C ILE A 55 -5.26 5.80 15.53
N GLU A 56 -4.27 5.77 14.64
CA GLU A 56 -4.15 6.57 13.41
C GLU A 56 -4.91 5.96 12.23
N TYR A 57 -6.11 5.44 12.48
CA TYR A 57 -6.88 4.69 11.48
C TYR A 57 -7.17 5.51 10.20
N GLN A 58 -7.22 6.84 10.29
CA GLN A 58 -7.42 7.71 9.14
C GLN A 58 -6.19 7.74 8.21
N GLN A 59 -4.99 7.82 8.79
CA GLN A 59 -3.74 7.74 8.02
C GLN A 59 -3.59 6.35 7.40
N LEU A 60 -3.81 5.31 8.20
CA LEU A 60 -3.77 3.92 7.75
C LEU A 60 -4.76 3.66 6.61
N SER A 61 -6.02 4.11 6.77
CA SER A 61 -7.06 3.98 5.73
C SER A 61 -6.67 4.69 4.43
N ARG A 62 -6.09 5.89 4.52
CA ARG A 62 -5.59 6.62 3.34
C ARG A 62 -4.47 5.87 2.63
N LEU A 63 -3.52 5.31 3.39
CA LEU A 63 -2.39 4.54 2.85
C LEU A 63 -2.85 3.21 2.22
N LEU A 64 -3.88 2.57 2.79
CA LEU A 64 -4.45 1.31 2.29
C LEU A 64 -5.50 1.51 1.19
N ARG A 65 -5.99 2.74 0.96
CA ARG A 65 -7.00 3.03 -0.05
C ARG A 65 -6.63 2.49 -1.44
N PRO A 66 -5.40 2.67 -1.97
CA PRO A 66 -5.01 2.13 -3.27
C PRO A 66 -5.00 0.59 -3.33
N VAL A 67 -4.85 -0.08 -2.18
CA VAL A 67 -4.84 -1.54 -2.08
C VAL A 67 -6.26 -2.09 -2.28
N PHE A 68 -7.24 -1.54 -1.54
CA PHE A 68 -8.60 -2.09 -1.49
C PHE A 68 -9.59 -1.46 -2.47
N HIS A 69 -9.36 -0.22 -2.93
CA HIS A 69 -10.30 0.50 -3.81
C HIS A 69 -9.84 0.55 -5.29
N SER A 70 -8.95 -0.34 -5.69
CA SER A 70 -8.52 -0.46 -7.10
C SER A 70 -9.62 -1.01 -8.02
N GLU A 71 -10.65 -1.65 -7.48
CA GLU A 71 -11.79 -2.22 -8.22
C GLU A 71 -12.83 -1.18 -8.67
N GLU A 72 -12.95 -0.04 -7.99
CA GLU A 72 -13.88 1.04 -8.41
C GLU A 72 -13.48 1.65 -9.77
N LYS A 73 -12.18 1.87 -9.99
CA LYS A 73 -11.67 2.34 -11.29
C LYS A 73 -11.89 1.33 -12.41
N LYS A 74 -11.69 0.04 -12.13
CA LYS A 74 -11.95 -1.03 -13.12
C LYS A 74 -13.43 -1.11 -13.48
N SER A 75 -14.32 -1.01 -12.50
CA SER A 75 -15.77 -0.99 -12.71
C SER A 75 -16.22 0.21 -13.56
N LEU A 76 -15.69 1.41 -13.26
CA LEU A 76 -15.99 2.64 -14.03
C LEU A 76 -15.49 2.56 -15.46
N ILE A 77 -14.26 2.08 -15.68
CA ILE A 77 -13.67 1.93 -17.02
C ILE A 77 -14.40 0.84 -17.81
N SER A 78 -14.76 -0.27 -17.18
CA SER A 78 -15.57 -1.34 -17.79
C SER A 78 -16.93 -0.81 -18.24
N SER A 79 -17.62 -0.06 -17.37
CA SER A 79 -18.92 0.55 -17.66
C SER A 79 -18.83 1.58 -18.80
N TYR A 80 -17.79 2.41 -18.81
CA TYR A 80 -17.56 3.39 -19.87
C TYR A 80 -17.31 2.73 -21.23
N ASN A 81 -16.44 1.71 -21.28
CA ASN A 81 -16.12 0.97 -22.50
C ASN A 81 -17.33 0.17 -23.02
N TYR A 82 -18.13 -0.41 -22.12
CA TYR A 82 -19.38 -1.07 -22.50
C TYR A 82 -20.35 -0.11 -23.17
N ASN A 83 -20.52 1.11 -22.62
CA ASN A 83 -21.39 2.11 -23.20
C ASN A 83 -20.90 2.57 -24.58
N LEU A 84 -19.59 2.86 -24.75
CA LEU A 84 -19.00 3.23 -26.05
C LEU A 84 -19.28 2.20 -27.15
N LYS A 85 -19.23 0.90 -26.83
CA LYS A 85 -19.55 -0.19 -27.79
C LYS A 85 -21.02 -0.25 -28.20
N ARG A 86 -21.95 0.39 -27.48
CA ARG A 86 -23.39 0.44 -27.83
C ARG A 86 -23.74 1.63 -28.70
N ILE A 87 -22.85 2.62 -28.80
CA ILE A 87 -23.05 3.86 -29.56
C ILE A 87 -22.31 3.85 -30.90
N ALA A 88 -21.45 2.85 -31.13
CA ALA A 88 -20.78 2.57 -32.40
C ALA A 88 -21.47 1.40 -33.12
#